data_AF-A0A969M818-F1
#
_entry.id   AF-A0A969M818-F1
#
_cell.length_a   1.000
_cell.length_b   1.000
_cell.length_c   1.000
_cell.angle_alpha   90.00
_cell.angle_beta   90.00
_cell.angle_gamma   90.00
#
_symmetry.space_group_name_H-M   'P 1'
#
loop_
_entity.id
_entity.type
_entity.pdbx_description
1 polymer ?
#
loop_
_entity_poly.entity_id
_entity_poly.type
_entity_poly.pdbx_seq_one_letter_code
_entity_poly.pdbx_strand_id
1 'polypeptide(L)'
;MKTYIGKTWVRHGGWYPAHKLRVMDRRKQWFKEEKVHPTPANAVTCKKLTGDVFHKGYPDFEHFLGSVNRQSTAEAKKWLEENRPMSFGKAFWRALDRFFRIYLR
;
A
#
# COMPACT_ATOMS: atom_id res chain seq x y z
N MET A 1 -2.86 -2.47 -10.98
CA MET A 1 -3.16 -1.03 -10.84
C MET A 1 -1.91 -0.27 -11.26
N LYS A 2 -2.06 0.70 -12.15
CA LYS A 2 -0.96 1.58 -12.59
C LYS A 2 -1.09 2.92 -11.90
N THR A 3 -0.06 3.34 -11.17
CA THR A 3 -0.08 4.62 -10.47
C THR A 3 0.68 5.69 -11.23
N TYR A 4 0.12 6.89 -11.22
CA TYR A 4 0.65 8.08 -11.84
C TYR A 4 0.96 9.12 -10.76
N ILE A 5 2.14 9.74 -10.83
CA ILE A 5 2.55 10.87 -10.00
C ILE A 5 2.85 12.03 -10.92
N GLY A 6 2.06 13.10 -10.82
CA GLY A 6 2.25 14.29 -11.65
C GLY A 6 2.04 13.98 -13.12
N LYS A 7 3.15 13.82 -13.86
CA LYS A 7 3.16 13.47 -15.28
C LYS A 7 3.79 12.10 -15.60
N THR A 8 4.16 11.33 -14.58
CA THR A 8 5.02 10.15 -14.72
C THR A 8 4.35 8.88 -14.19
N TRP A 9 4.44 7.80 -14.98
CA TRP A 9 4.01 6.47 -14.57
C TRP A 9 5.06 5.80 -13.68
N VAL A 10 4.63 5.31 -12.52
CA VAL A 10 5.50 4.54 -11.62
C VAL A 10 5.49 3.08 -12.05
N ARG A 11 6.64 2.56 -12.49
CA ARG A 11 6.79 1.20 -13.02
C ARG A 11 7.55 0.25 -12.09
N HIS A 12 8.34 0.78 -11.18
CA HIS A 12 9.22 0.01 -10.28
C HIS A 12 8.85 0.28 -8.82
N GLY A 13 9.63 -0.24 -7.87
CA GLY A 13 9.38 0.01 -6.46
C GLY A 13 8.24 -0.82 -5.87
N GLY A 14 7.80 -1.89 -6.55
CA GLY A 14 6.67 -2.72 -6.10
C GLY A 14 5.30 -2.07 -6.29
N TRP A 15 5.26 -0.93 -6.99
CA TRP A 15 4.03 -0.21 -7.33
C TRP A 15 3.31 -0.81 -8.54
N TYR A 16 4.01 -1.57 -9.38
CA TYR A 16 3.45 -2.23 -10.54
C TYR A 16 4.15 -3.58 -10.80
N PRO A 17 3.41 -4.67 -11.08
CA PRO A 17 1.95 -4.79 -11.04
C PRO A 17 1.39 -4.86 -9.61
N ALA A 18 0.67 -3.82 -9.16
CA ALA A 18 -0.02 -3.82 -7.87
C ALA A 18 -1.46 -4.34 -8.00
N HIS A 19 -1.65 -5.64 -7.76
CA HIS A 19 -2.97 -6.25 -7.69
C HIS A 19 -3.67 -5.86 -6.38
N LYS A 20 -4.93 -5.41 -6.46
CA LYS A 20 -5.78 -5.09 -5.31
C LYS A 20 -7.19 -5.62 -5.58
N LEU A 21 -7.89 -6.07 -4.54
CA LEU A 21 -9.31 -6.37 -4.65
C LEU A 21 -10.06 -5.07 -4.95
N ARG A 22 -10.91 -5.09 -5.99
CA ARG A 22 -11.61 -3.89 -6.49
C ARG A 22 -13.11 -4.09 -6.62
N VAL A 23 -13.51 -5.24 -7.13
CA VAL A 23 -14.91 -5.59 -7.32
C VAL A 23 -15.20 -6.80 -6.47
N MET A 24 -16.23 -6.70 -5.63
CA MET A 24 -16.73 -7.80 -4.82
C MET A 24 -18.25 -7.66 -4.67
N ASP A 25 -18.94 -8.79 -4.55
CA ASP A 25 -20.37 -8.82 -4.27
C ASP A 25 -20.62 -8.52 -2.79
N ARG A 26 -21.15 -7.32 -2.50
CA ARG A 26 -21.44 -6.85 -1.14
C ARG A 26 -22.44 -7.72 -0.38
N ARG A 27 -23.24 -8.54 -1.07
CA ARG A 27 -24.20 -9.46 -0.43
C ARG A 27 -23.50 -10.70 0.14
N LYS A 28 -22.33 -11.03 -0.41
CA LYS A 28 -21.55 -12.24 -0.08
C LYS A 28 -20.29 -11.93 0.72
N GLN A 29 -19.85 -10.67 0.70
CA GLN A 29 -18.58 -10.23 1.29
C GLN A 29 -18.76 -8.88 1.96
N TRP A 30 -18.21 -8.77 3.16
CA TRP A 30 -18.02 -7.50 3.86
C TRP A 30 -16.57 -7.41 4.32
N PHE A 31 -16.17 -6.20 4.66
CA PHE A 31 -14.87 -5.92 5.22
C PHE A 31 -14.90 -6.18 6.73
N LYS A 32 -13.86 -6.81 7.28
CA LYS A 32 -13.69 -6.85 8.74
C LYS A 32 -13.57 -5.41 9.27
N GLU A 33 -14.13 -5.16 10.44
CA GLU A 33 -13.98 -3.88 11.14
C GLU A 33 -12.55 -3.75 11.65
N GLU A 34 -11.66 -3.34 10.75
CA GLU A 34 -10.27 -3.00 11.05
C GLU A 34 -10.07 -1.52 10.74
N LYS A 35 -9.43 -0.80 11.66
CA LYS A 35 -9.21 0.66 11.54
C LYS A 35 -8.41 1.04 10.28
N VAL A 36 -7.59 0.13 9.74
CA VAL A 36 -6.71 0.37 8.59
C VAL A 36 -6.61 -0.90 7.74
N HIS A 37 -6.76 -0.77 6.41
CA HIS A 37 -6.70 -1.87 5.43
C HIS A 37 -7.67 -3.04 5.72
N PRO A 38 -8.98 -2.78 5.67
CA PRO A 38 -9.96 -3.83 5.88
C PRO A 38 -9.76 -5.01 4.92
N THR A 39 -9.65 -6.20 5.49
CA THR A 39 -9.54 -7.46 4.74
C THR A 39 -10.94 -8.03 4.52
N PRO A 40 -11.23 -8.68 3.37
CA PRO A 40 -12.47 -9.43 3.18
C PRO A 40 -12.69 -10.42 4.31
N ALA A 41 -13.92 -10.51 4.81
CA ALA A 41 -14.26 -11.37 5.96
C ALA A 41 -14.02 -12.86 5.69
N ASN A 42 -14.19 -13.29 4.44
CA ASN A 42 -14.13 -14.70 4.04
C ASN A 42 -13.10 -14.92 2.92
N ALA A 43 -12.60 -16.17 2.82
CA ALA A 43 -11.77 -16.58 1.70
C ALA A 43 -12.59 -16.50 0.39
N VAL A 44 -12.00 -15.93 -0.65
CA VAL A 44 -12.64 -15.74 -1.96
C VAL A 44 -11.72 -16.17 -3.08
N THR A 45 -12.28 -16.84 -4.08
CA THR A 45 -11.59 -17.11 -5.34
C THR A 45 -11.56 -15.83 -6.17
N CYS A 46 -10.40 -15.18 -6.21
CA CYS A 46 -10.18 -13.97 -7.00
C CYS A 46 -9.83 -14.30 -8.45
N LYS A 47 -10.41 -13.58 -9.41
CA LYS A 47 -9.94 -13.54 -10.80
C LYS A 47 -9.21 -12.22 -11.05
N LYS A 48 -8.15 -12.27 -11.87
CA LYS A 48 -7.47 -11.05 -12.32
C LYS A 48 -8.31 -10.38 -13.39
N LEU A 49 -8.53 -9.08 -13.24
CA LEU A 49 -9.07 -8.27 -14.33
C LEU A 49 -8.06 -8.21 -15.47
N THR A 50 -8.54 -8.20 -16.71
CA THR A 50 -7.70 -8.12 -17.92
C THR A 50 -7.12 -6.73 -18.15
N GLY A 51 -7.80 -5.69 -17.65
CA GLY A 51 -7.38 -4.30 -17.77
C GLY A 51 -6.68 -3.75 -16.52
N ASP A 52 -5.84 -2.75 -16.73
CA ASP A 52 -5.27 -1.97 -15.64
C ASP A 52 -6.22 -0.88 -15.17
N VAL A 53 -6.40 -0.80 -13.84
CA VAL A 53 -7.01 0.37 -13.21
C VAL A 53 -5.95 1.45 -13.06
N PHE A 54 -6.21 2.62 -13.65
CA PHE A 54 -5.34 3.79 -13.51
C PHE A 54 -5.63 4.53 -12.21
N HIS A 55 -4.58 4.80 -11.44
CA HIS A 55 -4.64 5.56 -10.21
C HIS A 55 -3.88 6.87 -10.40
N LYS A 56 -4.63 7.94 -10.67
CA LYS A 56 -4.13 9.32 -10.76
C LYS A 56 -4.38 10.05 -9.44
N GLY A 57 -3.92 9.45 -8.34
CA GLY A 57 -4.15 9.96 -6.99
C GLY A 57 -3.22 11.09 -6.57
N TYR A 58 -2.14 11.33 -7.33
CA TYR A 58 -1.09 12.28 -6.97
C TYR A 58 -0.91 13.31 -8.09
N PRO A 59 -1.38 14.57 -7.91
CA PRO A 59 -1.28 15.62 -8.92
C PRO A 59 0.15 16.11 -9.16
N ASP A 60 1.05 15.95 -8.20
CA ASP A 60 2.47 16.28 -8.28
C ASP A 60 3.27 15.50 -7.22
N PHE A 61 4.58 15.75 -7.18
CA PHE A 61 5.50 15.08 -6.26
C PHE A 61 5.33 15.56 -4.81
N GLU A 62 4.99 16.81 -4.58
CA GLU A 62 4.79 17.37 -3.25
C GLU A 62 3.57 16.73 -2.57
N HIS A 63 2.46 16.62 -3.29
CA HIS A 63 1.24 15.95 -2.82
C HIS A 63 1.49 14.47 -2.53
N PHE A 64 2.30 13.81 -3.37
CA PHE A 64 2.76 12.46 -3.12
C PHE A 64 3.56 12.34 -1.82
N LEU A 65 4.60 13.16 -1.64
CA LEU A 65 5.40 13.18 -0.42
C LEU A 65 4.57 13.49 0.83
N GLY A 66 3.68 14.48 0.76
CA GLY A 66 2.76 14.80 1.85
C GLY A 66 1.84 13.64 2.23
N SER A 67 1.40 12.86 1.24
CA SER A 67 0.63 11.63 1.48
C SER A 67 1.47 10.54 2.11
N VAL A 68 2.71 10.32 1.66
CA VAL A 68 3.63 9.36 2.27
C VAL A 68 3.87 9.74 3.73
N ASN A 69 4.22 11.00 4.01
CA ASN A 69 4.49 11.50 5.36
C ASN A 69 3.29 11.29 6.28
N ARG A 70 2.08 11.67 5.84
CA ARG A 70 0.86 11.49 6.64
C ARG A 70 0.62 10.02 7.00
N GLN A 71 0.80 9.11 6.05
CA GLN A 71 0.59 7.67 6.27
C GLN A 71 1.69 7.07 7.17
N SER A 72 2.96 7.41 6.93
CA SER A 72 4.06 6.93 7.77
C SER A 72 3.97 7.44 9.20
N THR A 73 3.55 8.69 9.39
CA THR A 73 3.33 9.26 10.73
C THR A 73 2.16 8.56 11.44
N ALA A 74 1.06 8.28 10.74
CA ALA A 74 -0.07 7.57 11.32
C ALA A 74 0.31 6.14 11.77
N GLU A 75 1.06 5.41 10.92
CA GLU A 75 1.53 4.05 11.27
C GLU A 75 2.54 4.08 12.42
N ALA A 76 3.44 5.07 12.46
CA ALA A 76 4.39 5.24 13.56
C ALA A 76 3.65 5.49 14.90
N LYS A 77 2.64 6.37 14.91
CA LYS A 77 1.80 6.61 16.10
C LYS A 77 1.11 5.34 16.57
N LYS A 78 0.50 4.59 15.65
CA LYS A 78 -0.12 3.29 15.94
C LYS A 78 0.87 2.31 16.59
N TRP A 79 2.11 2.25 16.10
CA TRP A 79 3.12 1.36 16.67
C TRP A 79 3.54 1.76 18.08
N LEU A 80 3.57 3.06 18.37
CA LEU A 80 3.80 3.56 19.73
C LEU A 80 2.66 3.17 20.66
N GLU A 81 1.40 3.35 20.23
CA GLU A 81 0.21 2.96 20.99
C GLU A 81 0.16 1.44 21.26
N GLU A 82 0.58 0.63 20.29
CA GLU A 82 0.66 -0.84 20.41
C GLU A 82 1.93 -1.33 21.13
N ASN A 83 2.76 -0.43 21.70
CA ASN A 83 4.02 -0.76 22.37
C ASN A 83 4.96 -1.64 21.52
N ARG A 84 4.99 -1.42 20.19
CA ARG A 84 5.86 -2.19 19.30
C ARG A 84 7.31 -1.68 19.38
N PRO A 85 8.29 -2.53 19.72
CA PRO A 85 9.67 -2.10 19.84
C PRO A 85 10.28 -1.79 18.47
N MET A 86 10.75 -0.55 18.32
CA MET A 86 11.46 -0.07 17.13
C MET A 86 12.73 0.69 17.54
N SER A 87 13.89 0.17 17.13
CA SER A 87 15.17 0.85 17.26
C SER A 87 15.64 1.39 15.91
N PHE A 88 16.59 2.33 15.93
CA PHE A 88 17.19 2.87 14.71
C PHE A 88 17.80 1.77 13.83
N GLY A 89 18.59 0.87 14.42
CA GLY A 89 19.21 -0.24 13.68
C GLY A 89 18.19 -1.17 13.02
N LYS A 90 17.08 -1.48 13.72
CA LYS A 90 15.99 -2.29 13.17
C LYS A 90 15.24 -1.55 12.05
N ALA A 91 15.04 -0.24 12.18
CA ALA A 91 14.43 0.58 11.13
C ALA A 91 15.32 0.62 9.87
N PHE A 92 16.62 0.86 10.04
CA PHE A 92 17.59 0.90 8.95
C PHE A 92 17.69 -0.44 8.21
N TRP A 93 17.81 -1.55 8.95
CA TRP A 93 17.80 -2.88 8.35
C TRP A 93 16.54 -3.15 7.52
N ARG A 94 15.36 -2.78 8.05
CA ARG A 94 14.10 -2.94 7.32
C ARG A 94 14.04 -2.09 6.05
N ALA A 95 14.61 -0.89 6.06
CA ALA A 95 14.68 -0.04 4.87
C ALA A 95 15.55 -0.70 3.77
N LEU A 96 16.72 -1.22 4.14
CA LEU A 96 17.61 -1.94 3.22
C LEU A 96 16.96 -3.22 2.67
N ASP A 97 16.47 -4.08 3.56
CA ASP A 97 15.78 -5.33 3.18
C ASP A 97 14.63 -5.05 2.21
N ARG A 98 13.83 -4.01 2.50
CA ARG A 98 12.70 -3.64 1.63
C ARG A 98 13.17 -3.11 0.28
N PHE A 99 14.21 -2.29 0.23
CA PHE A 99 14.78 -1.79 -1.03
C PHE A 99 15.22 -2.93 -1.94
N PHE A 100 16.04 -3.85 -1.43
CA PHE A 100 16.55 -4.96 -2.24
C PHE A 100 15.45 -5.91 -2.71
N ARG A 101 14.49 -6.24 -1.83
CA ARG A 101 13.35 -7.12 -2.17
C ARG A 101 12.41 -6.56 -3.23
N ILE A 102 12.41 -5.25 -3.40
CA ILE A 102 11.49 -4.55 -4.29
C ILE A 102 12.16 -4.13 -5.59
N TYR A 103 13.44 -3.79 -5.51
CA TYR A 103 14.17 -3.21 -6.64
C TYR A 103 14.98 -4.25 -7.42
N LEU A 104 15.57 -5.24 -6.73
CA LEU A 104 16.38 -6.29 -7.37
C LEU A 104 15.65 -7.64 -7.54
N ARG A 105 14.51 -7.82 -6.86
CA ARG A 105 13.70 -9.03 -6.87
C ARG A 105 12.28 -8.71 -7.31
#